data_AF-A0AAP9NMF6-F1
#
_entry.id   AF-A0AAP9NMF6-F1
#
_cell.length_a   1.000
_cell.length_b   1.000
_cell.length_c   1.000
_cell.angle_alpha   90.00
_cell.angle_beta   90.00
_cell.angle_gamma   90.00
#
_symmetry.space_group_name_H-M   'P 1'
#
loop_
_entity.id
_entity.type
_entity.pdbx_description
1 polymer ?
#
loop_
_entity_poly.entity_id
_entity_poly.type
_entity_poly.pdbx_seq_one_letter_code
_entity_poly.pdbx_strand_id
1 'polypeptide(L)'
;MRDVLERMPMSRLREVAKKSNADHHPEAPRVFVNRVLDMEVERRTWYAHENPGFQPFSSTAKIGEHPGGGTAAADPLVIAYDRGIRVHAAHDEARQFLEYARLTPRDLLAALIQAAKTDRRVSGPWGKNYDQIAADCGTYAQRLGFSPGMMSGKTLVCYDMIQHESGWRELVETKHVVPLFKNGQALKDAAKQARVQLLLLSKL
;
A
#
# COMPACT_ATOMS: atom_id res chain seq x y z
N MET A 1 28.13 2.99 6.73
CA MET A 1 27.48 4.32 6.85
C MET A 1 25.97 4.25 6.64
N ARG A 2 25.49 3.52 5.63
CA ARG A 2 24.05 3.22 5.46
C ARG A 2 23.39 2.60 6.71
N ASP A 3 24.05 1.64 7.34
CA ASP A 3 23.58 1.01 8.59
C ASP A 3 23.36 2.00 9.75
N VAL A 4 24.11 3.10 9.77
CA VAL A 4 23.96 4.16 10.79
C VAL A 4 22.69 4.96 10.52
N LEU A 5 22.41 5.28 9.25
CA LEU A 5 21.17 5.96 8.84
C LEU A 5 19.93 5.09 9.07
N GLU A 6 20.04 3.78 8.85
CA GLU A 6 18.94 2.83 9.05
C GLU A 6 18.55 2.68 10.52
N ARG A 7 19.49 2.88 11.46
CA ARG A 7 19.25 2.82 12.91
C ARG A 7 18.84 4.16 13.54
N MET A 8 18.92 5.26 12.78
CA MET A 8 18.62 6.60 13.27
C MET A 8 17.12 6.77 13.61
N PRO A 9 16.72 7.60 14.58
CA PRO A 9 15.31 7.96 14.77
C PRO A 9 14.74 8.63 13.51
N MET A 10 13.46 8.41 13.20
CA MET A 10 12.83 8.95 11.97
C MET A 10 12.92 10.47 11.86
N SER A 11 12.66 11.18 12.95
CA SER A 11 12.77 12.65 13.02
C SER A 11 14.17 13.15 12.69
N ARG A 12 15.21 12.55 13.30
CA ARG A 12 16.60 12.91 13.00
C ARG A 12 16.99 12.54 11.57
N LEU A 13 16.54 11.40 11.08
CA LEU A 13 16.78 10.96 9.70
C LEU A 13 16.13 11.92 8.69
N ARG A 14 14.93 12.42 8.99
CA ARG A 14 14.25 13.46 8.20
C ARG A 14 15.07 14.75 8.16
N GLU A 15 15.59 15.20 9.29
CA GLU A 15 16.43 16.41 9.32
C GLU A 15 17.71 16.24 8.50
N VAL A 16 18.39 15.09 8.61
CA VAL A 16 19.61 14.79 7.83
C VAL A 16 19.31 14.62 6.33
N ALA A 17 18.08 14.26 5.96
CA ALA A 17 17.65 14.17 4.57
C ALA A 17 17.51 15.54 3.89
N LYS A 18 17.22 16.61 4.64
CA LYS A 18 17.11 17.97 4.10
C LYS A 18 18.44 18.46 3.54
N LYS A 19 18.42 19.03 2.34
CA LYS A 19 19.63 19.59 1.71
C LYS A 19 20.22 20.79 2.46
N SER A 20 19.38 21.52 3.18
CA SER A 20 19.78 22.70 3.96
C SER A 20 20.48 22.36 5.27
N ASN A 21 20.50 21.09 5.69
CA ASN A 21 21.12 20.67 6.92
C ASN A 21 22.65 20.60 6.77
N ALA A 22 23.39 21.11 7.76
CA ALA A 22 24.85 21.03 7.80
C ALA A 22 25.36 19.57 7.79
N ASP A 23 24.61 18.65 8.40
CA ASP A 23 24.93 17.24 8.48
C ASP A 23 24.34 16.44 7.29
N HIS A 24 23.92 17.09 6.20
CA HIS A 24 23.24 16.43 5.09
C HIS A 24 24.06 15.28 4.51
N HIS A 25 23.42 14.12 4.36
CA HIS A 25 24.01 12.97 3.69
C HIS A 25 23.20 12.59 2.43
N PRO A 26 23.84 12.36 1.26
CA PRO A 26 23.13 12.14 0.00
C PRO A 26 22.23 10.89 -0.01
N GLU A 27 22.58 9.87 0.79
CA GLU A 27 21.78 8.64 0.95
C GLU A 27 20.65 8.76 1.99
N ALA A 28 20.66 9.77 2.87
CA ALA A 28 19.64 9.90 3.93
C ALA A 28 18.21 10.03 3.37
N PRO A 29 17.94 10.79 2.29
CA PRO A 29 16.63 10.82 1.64
C PRO A 29 16.13 9.46 1.19
N ARG A 30 17.02 8.60 0.67
CA ARG A 30 16.68 7.26 0.19
C ARG A 30 16.32 6.33 1.34
N VAL A 31 17.13 6.35 2.40
CA VAL A 31 16.88 5.56 3.61
C VAL A 31 15.61 6.02 4.30
N PHE A 32 15.39 7.34 4.39
CA PHE A 32 14.17 7.93 4.95
C PHE A 32 12.92 7.46 4.20
N VAL A 33 12.89 7.62 2.88
CA VAL A 33 11.72 7.24 2.06
C VAL A 33 11.45 5.74 2.12
N ASN A 34 12.49 4.89 2.12
CA ASN A 34 12.30 3.45 2.31
C ASN A 34 11.62 3.16 3.65
N ARG A 35 12.13 3.75 4.74
CA ARG A 35 11.59 3.50 6.08
C ARG A 35 10.17 4.05 6.24
N VAL A 36 9.85 5.20 5.64
CA VAL A 36 8.46 5.71 5.60
C VAL A 36 7.54 4.68 4.94
N LEU A 37 7.92 4.15 3.77
CA LEU A 37 7.09 3.18 3.04
C LEU A 37 6.99 1.84 3.78
N ASP A 38 8.08 1.35 4.35
CA ASP A 38 8.09 0.11 5.14
C ASP A 38 7.22 0.25 6.40
N MET A 39 7.32 1.37 7.11
CA MET A 39 6.48 1.68 8.27
C MET A 39 5.00 1.79 7.90
N GLU A 40 4.67 2.38 6.74
CA GLU A 40 3.28 2.47 6.29
C GLU A 40 2.73 1.10 5.87
N VAL A 41 3.54 0.25 5.23
CA VAL A 41 3.17 -1.14 4.94
C VAL A 41 2.97 -1.92 6.22
N GLU A 42 3.88 -1.81 7.20
CA GLU A 42 3.75 -2.44 8.51
C GLU A 42 2.47 -1.97 9.20
N ARG A 43 2.23 -0.65 9.27
CA ARG A 43 1.01 -0.07 9.83
C ARG A 43 -0.27 -0.56 9.13
N ARG A 44 -0.25 -0.82 7.82
CA ARG A 44 -1.44 -1.29 7.09
C ARG A 44 -1.66 -2.80 7.19
N THR A 45 -0.59 -3.58 7.24
CA THR A 45 -0.64 -5.05 7.20
C THR A 45 -0.69 -5.69 8.57
N TRP A 46 -0.09 -5.07 9.60
CA TRP A 46 -0.13 -5.52 11.00
C TRP A 46 -1.53 -5.40 11.62
N TYR A 47 -2.42 -4.61 10.99
CA TYR A 47 -3.84 -4.54 11.29
C TYR A 47 -4.68 -5.63 10.62
N ALA A 48 -4.11 -6.74 10.12
CA ALA A 48 -4.89 -7.80 9.46
C ALA A 48 -6.07 -8.37 10.28
N HIS A 49 -6.12 -8.17 11.61
CA HIS A 49 -7.23 -8.59 12.48
C HIS A 49 -8.31 -7.51 12.73
N GLU A 50 -8.00 -6.25 12.41
CA GLU A 50 -8.86 -5.06 12.54
C GLU A 50 -9.13 -4.37 11.20
N ASN A 51 -8.44 -4.76 10.13
CA ASN A 51 -8.58 -4.23 8.78
C ASN A 51 -9.99 -4.55 8.26
N PRO A 52 -10.92 -3.58 8.22
CA PRO A 52 -12.30 -3.85 7.88
C PRO A 52 -12.46 -4.33 6.43
N GLY A 53 -11.46 -4.06 5.58
CA GLY A 53 -11.47 -4.39 4.15
C GLY A 53 -10.89 -5.77 3.80
N PHE A 54 -10.22 -6.47 4.73
CA PHE A 54 -9.66 -7.80 4.49
C PHE A 54 -9.78 -8.66 5.74
N GLN A 55 -10.96 -9.23 5.98
CA GLN A 55 -11.16 -10.30 6.95
C GLN A 55 -11.28 -11.64 6.19
N PRO A 56 -10.36 -12.60 6.38
CA PRO A 56 -10.50 -13.93 5.78
C PRO A 56 -11.59 -14.79 6.44
N PHE A 57 -12.32 -14.23 7.41
CA PHE A 57 -13.46 -14.80 8.11
C PHE A 57 -14.59 -13.77 8.14
N SER A 58 -15.85 -14.19 8.28
CA SER A 58 -16.98 -13.25 8.30
C SER A 58 -16.91 -12.32 9.51
N SER A 59 -17.42 -11.10 9.38
CA SER A 59 -17.59 -10.15 10.50
C SER A 59 -18.49 -10.72 11.61
N THR A 60 -19.34 -11.69 11.28
CA THR A 60 -20.17 -12.46 12.21
C THR A 60 -19.41 -13.53 13.00
N ALA A 61 -18.19 -13.90 12.62
CA ALA A 61 -17.36 -14.82 13.41
C ALA A 61 -16.90 -14.23 14.76
N LYS A 62 -17.08 -12.91 14.96
CA LYS A 62 -16.91 -12.26 16.28
C LYS A 62 -18.18 -12.31 17.15
N ILE A 63 -19.31 -12.76 16.60
CA ILE A 63 -20.57 -12.97 17.32
C ILE A 63 -20.77 -14.47 17.47
N GLY A 64 -20.21 -15.04 18.53
CA GLY A 64 -20.79 -16.23 19.17
C GLY A 64 -19.98 -17.54 19.14
N GLU A 65 -19.07 -17.81 18.20
CA GLU A 65 -18.42 -19.12 18.14
C GLU A 65 -16.97 -19.06 17.62
N HIS A 66 -16.01 -19.41 18.49
CA HIS A 66 -14.66 -19.83 18.07
C HIS A 66 -14.73 -21.31 17.65
N PRO A 67 -14.42 -21.70 16.40
CA PRO A 67 -14.05 -23.07 16.12
C PRO A 67 -12.59 -23.25 16.56
N GLY A 68 -12.42 -23.62 17.83
CA GLY A 68 -11.18 -24.16 18.39
C GLY A 68 -10.09 -23.15 18.74
N GLY A 69 -10.03 -22.75 20.02
CA GLY A 69 -8.86 -22.08 20.61
C GLY A 69 -9.24 -21.12 21.73
N GLY A 70 -9.21 -21.61 22.98
CA GLY A 70 -9.60 -20.85 24.16
C GLY A 70 -8.72 -19.62 24.43
N THR A 71 -9.28 -18.67 25.19
CA THR A 71 -8.70 -17.39 25.61
C THR A 71 -7.52 -17.49 26.60
N ALA A 72 -6.97 -18.68 26.81
CA ALA A 72 -5.90 -18.93 27.79
C ALA A 72 -4.50 -18.46 27.33
N ALA A 73 -4.37 -18.00 26.08
CA ALA A 73 -3.13 -17.47 25.52
C ALA A 73 -3.32 -16.07 24.92
N ALA A 74 -4.09 -15.20 25.57
CA ALA A 74 -3.96 -13.77 25.34
C ALA A 74 -2.58 -13.34 25.88
N ASP A 75 -1.58 -13.50 25.01
CA ASP A 75 -0.19 -13.13 25.20
C ASP A 75 -0.11 -11.74 25.85
N PRO A 76 0.71 -11.49 26.89
CA PRO A 76 0.92 -10.16 27.48
C PRO A 76 1.09 -9.03 26.45
N LEU A 77 1.57 -9.35 25.25
CA LEU A 77 1.60 -8.47 24.07
C LEU A 77 0.22 -7.95 23.62
N VAL A 78 -0.84 -8.75 23.70
CA VAL A 78 -2.24 -8.38 23.40
C VAL A 78 -2.84 -7.48 24.48
N ILE A 79 -2.38 -7.58 25.73
CA ILE A 79 -2.83 -6.66 26.79
C ILE A 79 -2.07 -5.32 26.72
N ALA A 80 -0.80 -5.34 26.30
CA ALA A 80 -0.06 -4.12 25.95
C ALA A 80 -0.61 -3.44 24.68
N TYR A 81 -1.22 -4.24 23.78
CA TYR A 81 -1.88 -3.82 22.55
C TYR A 81 -3.14 -2.98 22.83
N ASP A 82 -4.02 -3.44 23.72
CA ASP A 82 -5.27 -2.73 24.07
C ASP A 82 -5.03 -1.43 24.85
N ARG A 83 -3.87 -1.27 25.49
CA ARG A 83 -3.51 -0.09 26.31
C ARG A 83 -3.00 1.12 25.52
N GLY A 84 -3.08 1.13 24.19
CA GLY A 84 -2.79 2.34 23.39
C GLY A 84 -1.31 2.70 23.23
N ILE A 85 -0.38 1.79 23.52
CA ILE A 85 1.08 1.99 23.36
C ILE A 85 1.50 1.82 21.87
N ARG A 86 0.55 1.52 20.97
CA ARG A 86 0.77 0.78 19.71
C ARG A 86 1.00 1.62 18.44
N VAL A 87 0.72 2.93 18.44
CA VAL A 87 1.18 3.83 17.36
C VAL A 87 2.41 4.57 17.87
N HIS A 88 3.58 3.97 17.66
CA HIS A 88 4.83 4.67 17.95
C HIS A 88 4.87 5.96 17.11
N ALA A 89 5.25 7.09 17.70
CA ALA A 89 5.37 8.41 17.03
C ALA A 89 5.98 8.38 15.61
N ALA A 90 6.88 7.43 15.33
CA ALA A 90 7.45 7.23 14.00
C ALA A 90 6.45 6.79 12.92
N HIS A 91 5.43 5.97 13.26
CA HIS A 91 4.35 5.59 12.34
C HIS A 91 3.46 6.78 12.01
N ASP A 92 3.14 7.62 12.99
CA ASP A 92 2.38 8.85 12.76
C ASP A 92 3.18 9.85 11.94
N GLU A 93 4.48 9.99 12.20
CA GLU A 93 5.37 10.83 11.39
C GLU A 93 5.42 10.35 9.93
N ALA A 94 5.53 9.04 9.69
CA ALA A 94 5.48 8.46 8.36
C ALA A 94 4.13 8.70 7.66
N ARG A 95 3.02 8.52 8.38
CA ARG A 95 1.66 8.79 7.88
C ARG A 95 1.49 10.25 7.49
N GLN A 96 1.86 11.17 8.38
CA GLN A 96 1.77 12.62 8.12
C GLN A 96 2.64 13.04 6.92
N PHE A 97 3.83 12.46 6.77
CA PHE A 97 4.68 12.72 5.61
C PHE A 97 4.03 12.27 4.30
N LEU A 98 3.41 11.09 4.27
CA LEU A 98 2.70 10.59 3.09
C LEU A 98 1.44 11.41 2.76
N GLU A 99 0.70 11.86 3.78
CA GLU A 99 -0.44 12.77 3.61
C GLU A 99 0.02 14.13 3.03
N TYR A 100 1.13 14.67 3.53
CA TYR A 100 1.73 15.90 3.00
C TYR A 100 2.24 15.72 1.56
N ALA A 101 2.74 14.53 1.20
CA ALA A 101 3.22 14.24 -0.14
C ALA A 101 2.13 14.28 -1.21
N ARG A 102 0.85 14.11 -0.82
CA ARG A 102 -0.32 14.15 -1.72
C ARG A 102 -0.13 13.29 -2.97
N LEU A 103 0.44 12.09 -2.79
CA LEU A 103 0.56 11.11 -3.86
C LEU A 103 -0.83 10.77 -4.41
N THR A 104 -0.92 10.53 -5.72
CA THR A 104 -2.17 9.98 -6.25
C THR A 104 -2.42 8.62 -5.62
N PRO A 105 -3.69 8.22 -5.40
CA PRO A 105 -3.98 6.94 -4.77
C PRO A 105 -3.41 5.75 -5.54
N ARG A 106 -3.32 5.87 -6.87
CA ARG A 106 -2.68 4.90 -7.76
C ARG A 106 -1.18 4.76 -7.48
N ASP A 107 -0.46 5.88 -7.40
CA ASP A 107 0.99 5.86 -7.23
C ASP A 107 1.38 5.48 -5.80
N LEU A 108 0.58 5.89 -4.80
CA LEU A 108 0.70 5.44 -3.42
C LEU A 108 0.55 3.91 -3.34
N LEU A 109 -0.50 3.35 -3.93
CA LEU A 109 -0.70 1.90 -3.95
C LEU A 109 0.49 1.19 -4.60
N ALA A 110 0.98 1.68 -5.74
CA ALA A 110 2.12 1.10 -6.42
C ALA A 110 3.40 1.11 -5.55
N ALA A 111 3.65 2.24 -4.85
CA ALA A 111 4.78 2.36 -3.94
C ALA A 111 4.70 1.39 -2.75
N LEU A 112 3.50 1.23 -2.18
CA LEU A 112 3.25 0.31 -1.06
C LEU A 112 3.37 -1.16 -1.50
N ILE A 113 2.86 -1.52 -2.70
CA ILE A 113 3.03 -2.86 -3.27
C ILE A 113 4.52 -3.16 -3.46
N GLN A 114 5.28 -2.20 -3.99
CA GLN A 114 6.72 -2.39 -4.17
C GLN A 114 7.43 -2.56 -2.83
N ALA A 115 7.14 -1.73 -1.84
CA ALA A 115 7.72 -1.82 -0.49
C ALA A 115 7.41 -3.16 0.18
N ALA A 116 6.14 -3.57 0.16
CA ALA A 116 5.68 -4.85 0.70
C ALA A 116 6.36 -6.05 0.02
N LYS A 117 6.70 -5.95 -1.26
CA LYS A 117 7.42 -7.00 -2.00
C LYS A 117 8.93 -7.02 -1.72
N THR A 118 9.52 -5.88 -1.38
CA THR A 118 10.96 -5.78 -1.09
C THR A 118 11.31 -6.14 0.36
N ASP A 119 10.31 -6.33 1.23
CA ASP A 119 10.55 -6.79 2.60
C ASP A 119 11.21 -8.18 2.59
N ARG A 120 12.29 -8.32 3.37
CA ARG A 120 12.99 -9.59 3.59
C ARG A 120 12.11 -10.69 4.19
N ARG A 121 10.97 -10.34 4.80
CA ARG A 121 9.99 -11.26 5.40
C ARG A 121 8.94 -11.77 4.41
N VAL A 122 9.06 -11.42 3.13
CA VAL A 122 8.07 -11.78 2.11
C VAL A 122 7.89 -13.29 2.02
N SER A 123 6.69 -13.72 2.39
CA SER A 123 6.15 -15.05 2.15
C SER A 123 4.71 -14.91 1.62
N GLY A 124 4.20 -15.96 0.98
CA GLY A 124 2.82 -15.98 0.51
C GLY A 124 2.52 -15.00 -0.65
N PRO A 125 1.37 -14.30 -0.65
CA PRO A 125 0.85 -13.56 -1.81
C PRO A 125 1.79 -12.48 -2.39
N TRP A 126 2.66 -11.88 -1.59
CA TRP A 126 3.61 -10.84 -2.03
C TRP A 126 4.79 -11.40 -2.87
N GLY A 127 4.96 -12.73 -2.88
CA GLY A 127 5.93 -13.42 -3.73
C GLY A 127 5.59 -13.37 -5.22
N LYS A 128 4.32 -13.16 -5.58
CA LYS A 128 3.86 -13.13 -6.99
C LYS A 128 4.60 -12.09 -7.83
N ASN A 129 4.72 -12.34 -9.13
CA ASN A 129 5.35 -11.38 -10.03
C ASN A 129 4.47 -10.13 -10.20
N TYR A 130 5.05 -9.04 -10.72
CA TYR A 130 4.31 -7.78 -10.83
C TYR A 130 3.14 -7.84 -11.82
N ASP A 131 3.20 -8.68 -12.86
CA ASP A 131 2.10 -8.84 -13.81
C ASP A 131 0.91 -9.55 -13.18
N GLN A 132 1.16 -10.58 -12.37
CA GLN A 132 0.15 -11.28 -11.57
C GLN A 132 -0.48 -10.34 -10.53
N ILE A 133 0.31 -9.46 -9.92
CA ILE A 133 -0.20 -8.45 -8.99
C ILE A 133 -1.04 -7.41 -9.73
N ALA A 134 -0.61 -6.94 -10.90
CA ALA A 134 -1.36 -5.97 -11.70
C ALA A 134 -2.71 -6.52 -12.18
N ALA A 135 -2.76 -7.81 -12.54
CA ALA A 135 -3.98 -8.49 -12.96
C ALA A 135 -5.02 -8.62 -11.82
N ASP A 136 -4.58 -8.71 -10.56
CA ASP A 136 -5.44 -8.86 -9.38
C ASP A 136 -5.22 -7.70 -8.38
N CYS A 137 -5.11 -6.48 -8.89
CA CYS A 137 -4.67 -5.34 -8.10
C CYS A 137 -5.61 -5.03 -6.91
N GLY A 138 -6.92 -5.25 -7.07
CA GLY A 138 -7.91 -5.03 -6.02
C GLY A 138 -7.66 -5.86 -4.77
N THR A 139 -7.27 -7.13 -4.91
CA THR A 139 -6.96 -8.00 -3.77
C THR A 139 -5.73 -7.51 -3.00
N TYR A 140 -4.70 -7.05 -3.71
CA TYR A 140 -3.50 -6.48 -3.09
C TYR A 140 -3.77 -5.13 -2.42
N ALA A 141 -4.66 -4.31 -3.00
CA ALA A 141 -5.11 -3.07 -2.38
C ALA A 141 -5.85 -3.33 -1.07
N GLN A 142 -6.77 -4.30 -1.03
CA GLN A 142 -7.48 -4.68 0.20
C GLN A 142 -6.53 -5.16 1.30
N ARG A 143 -5.51 -5.95 0.95
CA ARG A 143 -4.45 -6.37 1.87
C ARG A 143 -3.65 -5.20 2.45
N LEU A 144 -3.58 -4.07 1.74
CA LEU A 144 -2.97 -2.81 2.19
C LEU A 144 -4.00 -1.84 2.81
N GLY A 145 -5.17 -2.33 3.18
CA GLY A 145 -6.20 -1.57 3.90
C GLY A 145 -6.98 -0.57 3.04
N PHE A 146 -6.92 -0.69 1.71
CA PHE A 146 -7.85 0.06 0.85
C PHE A 146 -9.23 -0.62 0.87
N SER A 147 -10.30 0.18 0.82
CA SER A 147 -11.67 -0.35 0.81
C SER A 147 -11.91 -1.29 -0.38
N PRO A 148 -12.75 -2.33 -0.23
CA PRO A 148 -13.14 -3.18 -1.35
C PRO A 148 -13.71 -2.37 -2.53
N GLY A 149 -13.37 -2.76 -3.75
CA GLY A 149 -13.77 -2.03 -4.97
C GLY A 149 -12.95 -0.76 -5.26
N MET A 150 -12.18 -0.25 -4.29
CA MET A 150 -11.15 0.74 -4.60
C MET A 150 -9.96 0.05 -5.26
N MET A 151 -9.35 0.72 -6.22
CA MET A 151 -8.11 0.28 -6.88
C MET A 151 -8.19 -1.03 -7.69
N SER A 152 -9.39 -1.49 -8.07
CA SER A 152 -9.58 -2.66 -8.93
C SER A 152 -9.59 -2.34 -10.44
N GLY A 153 -9.58 -1.05 -10.81
CA GLY A 153 -9.81 -0.59 -12.18
C GLY A 153 -11.22 -0.01 -12.33
N LYS A 154 -11.63 0.31 -13.56
CA LYS A 154 -12.96 0.83 -13.87
C LYS A 154 -13.60 -0.02 -14.96
N THR A 155 -14.86 -0.39 -14.79
CA THR A 155 -15.67 -0.91 -15.90
C THR A 155 -16.38 0.27 -16.55
N LEU A 156 -16.07 0.52 -17.81
CA LEU A 156 -16.72 1.53 -18.62
C LEU A 156 -17.85 0.86 -19.41
N VAL A 157 -18.99 1.52 -19.43
CA VAL A 157 -20.09 1.18 -20.34
C VAL A 157 -19.92 2.07 -21.56
N CYS A 158 -19.67 1.45 -22.70
CA CYS A 158 -19.54 2.09 -24.00
C CYS A 158 -20.76 1.74 -24.85
N TYR A 159 -21.01 2.55 -25.87
CA TYR A 159 -22.03 2.28 -26.87
C TYR A 159 -21.35 2.18 -28.23
N ASP A 160 -21.22 0.96 -28.73
CA ASP A 160 -20.58 0.68 -30.02
C ASP A 160 -21.64 0.64 -31.12
N MET A 161 -21.34 1.24 -32.27
CA MET A 161 -22.17 1.09 -33.47
C MET A 161 -21.74 -0.14 -34.25
N ILE A 162 -22.64 -1.12 -34.35
CA ILE A 162 -22.46 -2.28 -35.21
C ILE A 162 -23.24 -2.03 -36.51
N GLN A 163 -22.55 -2.13 -37.64
CA GLN A 163 -23.17 -2.05 -38.95
C GLN A 163 -23.44 -3.47 -39.45
N HIS A 164 -24.71 -3.78 -39.68
CA HIS A 164 -25.15 -5.07 -40.20
C HIS A 164 -25.00 -5.12 -41.73
N GLU A 165 -24.87 -6.33 -42.29
CA GLU A 165 -24.75 -6.54 -43.74
C GLU A 165 -25.93 -5.95 -44.54
N SER A 166 -27.09 -5.83 -43.90
CA SER A 166 -28.32 -5.22 -44.44
C SER A 166 -28.30 -3.69 -44.51
N GLY A 167 -27.24 -3.03 -44.02
CA GLY A 167 -27.08 -1.57 -44.03
C GLY A 167 -27.65 -0.85 -42.81
N TRP A 168 -28.38 -1.55 -41.92
CA TRP A 168 -28.87 -0.99 -40.66
C TRP A 168 -27.76 -0.88 -39.62
N ARG A 169 -27.83 0.18 -38.81
CA ARG A 169 -26.89 0.43 -37.70
C ARG A 169 -27.59 0.24 -36.37
N GLU A 170 -26.96 -0.51 -35.49
CA GLU A 170 -27.44 -0.78 -34.14
C GLU A 170 -26.45 -0.22 -33.13
N LEU A 171 -26.97 0.45 -32.10
CA LEU A 171 -26.20 0.91 -30.95
C LEU A 171 -26.24 -0.19 -29.90
N VAL A 172 -25.10 -0.82 -29.64
CA VAL A 172 -24.96 -1.92 -28.68
C VAL A 172 -24.19 -1.44 -27.47
N GLU A 173 -24.74 -1.70 -26.29
CA GLU A 173 -24.04 -1.45 -25.03
C GLU A 173 -22.93 -2.50 -24.84
N THR A 174 -21.68 -2.05 -24.77
CA THR A 174 -20.51 -2.89 -24.53
C THR A 174 -19.82 -2.49 -23.23
N LYS A 175 -19.36 -3.49 -22.46
CA LYS A 175 -18.68 -3.28 -21.18
C LYS A 175 -17.19 -3.50 -21.34
N HIS A 176 -16.41 -2.45 -21.15
CA HIS A 176 -14.95 -2.49 -21.22
C HIS A 176 -14.34 -2.39 -19.83
N VAL A 177 -13.59 -3.42 -19.43
CA VAL A 177 -12.84 -3.40 -18.17
C VAL A 177 -11.50 -2.72 -18.41
N VAL A 178 -11.29 -1.58 -17.75
CA VAL A 178 -10.03 -0.83 -17.76
C VAL A 178 -9.27 -1.14 -16.46
N PRO A 179 -8.17 -1.90 -16.51
CA PRO A 179 -7.41 -2.23 -15.31
C PRO A 179 -6.70 -0.99 -14.75
N LEU A 180 -6.49 -0.94 -13.43
CA LEU A 180 -5.77 0.16 -12.78
C LEU A 180 -4.32 0.29 -13.29
N PHE A 181 -3.67 -0.86 -13.51
CA PHE A 181 -2.36 -0.98 -14.14
C PHE A 181 -2.49 -1.90 -15.34
N LYS A 182 -2.04 -1.43 -16.53
CA LYS A 182 -2.06 -2.23 -17.76
C LYS A 182 -1.28 -3.54 -17.62
N ASN A 183 -0.16 -3.50 -16.90
CA ASN A 183 0.73 -4.62 -16.65
C ASN A 183 1.63 -4.31 -15.44
N GLY A 184 2.51 -5.24 -15.08
CA GLY A 184 3.47 -5.09 -13.99
C GLY A 184 4.50 -3.98 -14.23
N GLN A 185 4.81 -3.64 -15.49
CA GLN A 185 5.68 -2.51 -15.80
C GLN A 185 5.03 -1.17 -15.45
N ALA A 186 3.75 -0.98 -15.80
CA ALA A 186 2.99 0.21 -15.44
C ALA A 186 2.89 0.42 -13.92
N LEU A 187 2.85 -0.68 -13.16
CA LEU A 187 2.91 -0.66 -11.69
C LEU A 187 4.29 -0.19 -11.21
N LYS A 188 5.38 -0.78 -11.73
CA LYS A 188 6.74 -0.36 -11.39
C LYS A 188 7.01 1.11 -11.72
N ASP A 189 6.51 1.59 -12.85
CA ASP A 189 6.68 2.98 -13.28
C ASP A 189 5.94 3.93 -12.35
N ALA A 190 4.71 3.59 -11.94
CA ALA A 190 3.95 4.35 -10.95
C ALA A 190 4.66 4.38 -9.58
N ALA A 191 5.20 3.24 -9.13
CA ALA A 191 5.97 3.16 -7.89
C ALA A 191 7.25 4.02 -7.97
N LYS A 192 7.93 4.02 -9.13
CA LYS A 192 9.10 4.86 -9.37
C LYS A 192 8.74 6.35 -9.33
N GLN A 193 7.64 6.76 -9.95
CA GLN A 193 7.15 8.14 -9.90
C GLN A 193 6.85 8.58 -8.46
N ALA A 194 6.11 7.78 -7.69
CA ALA A 194 5.86 8.03 -6.27
C ALA A 194 7.17 8.20 -5.49
N ARG A 195 8.13 7.29 -5.66
CA ARG A 195 9.42 7.36 -4.97
C ARG A 195 10.20 8.61 -5.34
N VAL A 196 10.21 9.02 -6.61
CA VAL A 196 10.87 10.27 -7.02
C VAL A 196 10.23 11.47 -6.32
N GLN A 197 8.90 11.55 -6.27
CA GLN A 197 8.19 12.62 -5.57
C GLN A 197 8.53 12.66 -4.08
N LEU A 198 8.52 11.51 -3.39
CA LEU A 198 8.90 11.41 -1.98
C LEU A 198 10.37 11.78 -1.74
N LEU A 199 11.28 11.43 -2.65
CA LEU A 199 12.70 11.77 -2.56
C LEU A 199 12.98 13.26 -2.79
N LEU A 200 12.17 13.92 -3.62
CA LEU A 200 12.26 15.36 -3.79
C LEU A 200 11.73 16.07 -2.55
N LEU A 201 10.59 15.60 -2.03
CA LEU A 201 9.96 16.15 -0.84
C LEU A 201 10.82 16.02 0.42
N SER A 202 11.50 14.89 0.61
CA SER A 202 12.35 14.67 1.79
C SER A 202 13.62 15.53 1.82
N LYS A 203 13.96 16.18 0.70
CA LYS A 203 15.12 17.06 0.58
C LYS A 203 14.81 18.53 0.85
N LEU A 204 13.52 18.89 0.92
CA LEU A 204 13.03 20.22 1.28
C LEU A 204 13.15 20.44 2.79
#